data_AF-A0A7X7J5X7-F1
#
_entry.id   AF-A0A7X7J5X7-F1
#
_cell.length_a   1.000
_cell.length_b   1.000
_cell.length_c   1.000
_cell.angle_alpha   90.00
_cell.angle_beta   90.00
_cell.angle_gamma   90.00
#
_symmetry.space_group_name_H-M   'P 1'
#
loop_
_entity.id
_entity.type
_entity.pdbx_description
1 polymer ?
#
loop_
_entity_poly.entity_id
_entity_poly.type
_entity_poly.pdbx_seq_one_letter_code
_entity_poly.pdbx_strand_id
1 'polypeptide(L)'
;MQTNDSFRIRIIDGKKKIFDPIRKAYVAFTPEEMVRQAYLKYLINELHIPEIAISVEKKVVYNSLTKRYDIVVAKPDGSVLLAVECKAESIEINENTLHQLAMYNRELQAKYLVLYNGKEQVVLKQNKLDYLRIEELPSYKEMIASV
;
A
#
# COMPACT_ATOMS: atom_id res chain seq x y z
N MET A 1 21.17 1.23 9.20
CA MET A 1 20.92 1.16 10.66
C MET A 1 19.73 0.22 10.83
N GLN A 2 19.95 -1.03 11.28
CA GLN A 2 18.86 -2.03 11.35
C GLN A 2 18.02 -1.76 12.60
N THR A 3 16.84 -1.16 12.47
CA THR A 3 15.85 -1.21 13.54
C THR A 3 15.29 -2.61 13.58
N ASN A 4 15.68 -3.37 14.61
CA ASN A 4 15.34 -4.76 14.85
C ASN A 4 13.89 -4.91 15.32
N ASP A 5 12.93 -4.32 14.60
CA ASP A 5 11.52 -4.45 14.92
C ASP A 5 11.00 -5.72 14.25
N SER A 6 11.10 -6.84 14.97
CA SER A 6 10.61 -8.14 14.51
C SER A 6 9.09 -8.09 14.34
N PHE A 7 8.54 -8.78 13.34
CA PHE A 7 7.08 -8.91 13.24
C PHE A 7 6.51 -9.63 14.48
N ARG A 8 5.46 -9.06 15.08
CA ARG A 8 4.80 -9.65 16.25
C ARG A 8 3.82 -10.73 15.78
N ILE A 9 4.29 -11.98 15.79
CA ILE A 9 3.52 -13.15 15.35
C ILE A 9 3.10 -13.98 16.56
N ARG A 10 1.86 -14.48 16.56
CA ARG A 10 1.32 -15.34 17.63
C ARG A 10 0.44 -16.45 17.06
N ILE A 11 0.24 -17.51 17.84
CA ILE A 11 -0.83 -18.49 17.59
C ILE A 11 -2.06 -18.05 18.38
N ILE A 12 -3.20 -17.87 17.72
CA ILE A 12 -4.49 -17.51 18.32
C ILE A 12 -5.53 -18.48 17.74
N ASP A 13 -6.23 -19.22 18.59
CA ASP A 13 -7.19 -20.26 18.20
C ASP A 13 -6.59 -21.31 17.25
N GLY A 14 -5.36 -21.73 17.52
CA GLY A 14 -4.63 -22.69 16.68
C GLY A 14 -4.15 -22.15 15.33
N LYS A 15 -4.38 -20.86 15.02
CA LYS A 15 -3.99 -20.23 13.76
C LYS A 15 -2.88 -19.20 13.97
N LYS A 16 -1.90 -19.19 13.07
CA LYS A 16 -0.84 -18.17 13.06
C LYS A 16 -1.41 -16.82 12.64
N LYS A 17 -1.13 -15.78 13.42
CA LYS A 17 -1.57 -14.40 13.19
C LYS A 17 -0.40 -13.42 13.37
N ILE A 18 -0.46 -12.30 12.67
CA ILE A 18 0.50 -11.19 12.75
C ILE A 18 -0.22 -9.94 13.22
N PHE A 19 0.44 -9.15 14.07
CA PHE A 19 -0.11 -7.87 14.51
C PHE A 19 0.06 -6.81 13.43
N ASP A 20 -1.04 -6.17 13.06
CA ASP A 20 -1.08 -5.00 12.21
C ASP A 20 -1.15 -3.73 13.09
N PRO A 21 -0.14 -2.83 13.04
CA PRO A 21 -0.10 -1.64 13.88
C PRO A 21 -1.17 -0.60 13.52
N ILE A 22 -1.56 -0.53 12.24
CA ILE A 22 -2.57 0.42 11.75
C ILE A 22 -3.98 -0.03 12.17
N ARG A 23 -4.30 -1.31 11.96
CA ARG A 23 -5.59 -1.91 12.38
C ARG A 23 -5.65 -2.19 13.89
N LYS A 24 -4.50 -2.15 14.58
CA LYS A 24 -4.35 -2.47 16.02
C LYS A 24 -4.92 -3.86 16.37
N ALA A 25 -4.75 -4.82 15.47
CA ALA A 25 -5.35 -6.16 15.59
C ALA A 25 -4.41 -7.26 15.10
N TYR A 26 -4.63 -8.49 15.59
CA TYR A 26 -3.99 -9.69 15.06
C TYR A 26 -4.78 -10.23 13.87
N VAL A 27 -4.15 -10.25 12.71
CA VAL A 27 -4.74 -10.63 11.41
C VAL A 27 -4.12 -11.93 10.90
N ALA A 28 -4.74 -12.55 9.91
CA ALA A 28 -4.27 -13.84 9.39
C ALA A 28 -2.84 -13.73 8.86
N PHE A 29 -1.96 -14.65 9.27
CA PHE A 29 -0.58 -14.70 8.77
C PHE A 29 -0.52 -15.36 7.40
N THR A 30 -0.84 -14.60 6.35
CA THR A 30 -0.74 -15.05 4.96
C THR A 30 0.53 -14.48 4.30
N PRO A 31 1.05 -15.09 3.21
CA PRO A 31 2.19 -14.54 2.49
C PRO A 31 1.97 -13.10 1.99
N GLU A 32 0.76 -12.81 1.48
CA GLU A 32 0.39 -11.45 1.06
C GLU A 32 0.35 -10.47 2.25
N GLU A 33 -0.18 -10.89 3.40
CA GLU A 33 -0.19 -10.05 4.62
C GLU A 33 1.23 -9.80 5.14
N MET A 34 2.15 -10.76 5.02
CA MET A 34 3.56 -10.51 5.36
C MET A 34 4.17 -9.42 4.49
N VAL A 35 3.91 -9.46 3.18
CA VAL A 35 4.36 -8.41 2.25
C VAL A 35 3.73 -7.07 2.60
N ARG A 36 2.43 -7.03 2.90
CA ARG A 36 1.72 -5.82 3.33
C ARG A 36 2.32 -5.23 4.60
N GLN A 37 2.59 -6.05 5.62
CA GLN A 37 3.19 -5.59 6.88
C GLN A 37 4.64 -5.12 6.70
N ALA A 38 5.42 -5.75 5.82
CA ALA A 38 6.75 -5.28 5.44
C ALA A 38 6.70 -3.91 4.74
N TYR A 39 5.75 -3.74 3.83
CA TYR A 39 5.59 -2.48 3.12
C TYR A 39 5.11 -1.35 4.04
N LEU A 40 4.19 -1.62 4.98
CA LEU A 40 3.80 -0.64 6.00
C LEU A 40 5.00 -0.13 6.81
N LYS A 41 5.91 -1.02 7.21
CA LYS A 41 7.14 -0.61 7.90
C LYS A 41 8.02 0.28 7.04
N TYR A 42 8.19 -0.04 5.77
CA TYR A 42 8.93 0.80 4.82
C TYR A 42 8.29 2.20 4.69
N LEU A 43 6.97 2.26 4.52
CA LEU A 43 6.24 3.54 4.43
C LEU A 43 6.42 4.40 5.68
N ILE A 44 6.34 3.80 6.87
CA ILE A 44 6.44 4.53 8.14
C ILE A 44 7.88 4.94 8.45
N ASN A 45 8.83 4.02 8.33
CA ASN A 45 10.19 4.22 8.81
C ASN A 45 11.09 4.91 7.80
N GLU A 46 10.97 4.57 6.51
CA GLU A 46 11.86 5.08 5.46
C GLU A 46 11.24 6.28 4.76
N LEU A 47 9.94 6.19 4.40
CA LEU A 47 9.23 7.32 3.77
C LEU A 47 8.65 8.32 4.76
N HIS A 48 8.76 8.05 6.07
CA HIS A 48 8.29 8.92 7.15
C HIS A 48 6.80 9.28 7.04
N ILE A 49 5.98 8.33 6.56
CA ILE A 49 4.53 8.52 6.48
C ILE A 49 3.92 8.36 7.88
N PRO A 50 3.21 9.36 8.41
CA PRO A 50 2.54 9.25 9.70
C PRO A 50 1.49 8.15 9.69
N GLU A 51 1.43 7.30 10.71
CA GLU A 51 0.43 6.23 10.83
C GLU A 51 -1.01 6.75 10.68
N ILE A 52 -1.29 7.95 11.18
CA ILE A 52 -2.62 8.60 11.10
C ILE A 52 -3.05 8.90 9.65
N ALA A 53 -2.09 9.00 8.72
CA ALA A 53 -2.37 9.19 7.30
C ALA A 53 -2.63 7.86 6.57
N ILE A 54 -2.38 6.71 7.21
CA ILE A 54 -2.46 5.38 6.60
C ILE A 54 -3.78 4.71 6.95
N SER A 55 -4.42 4.10 5.95
CA SER A 55 -5.57 3.21 6.09
C SER A 55 -5.26 1.87 5.44
N VAL A 56 -5.59 0.77 6.12
CA VAL A 56 -5.41 -0.60 5.61
C VAL A 56 -6.79 -1.19 5.27
N GLU A 57 -6.88 -1.93 4.16
CA GLU A 57 -8.11 -2.58 3.68
C GLU A 57 -9.27 -1.60 3.38
N LYS A 58 -8.96 -0.44 2.81
CA LYS A 58 -9.99 0.56 2.47
C LYS A 58 -10.83 0.09 1.28
N LYS A 59 -12.12 -0.10 1.51
CA LYS A 59 -13.10 -0.35 0.44
C LYS A 59 -13.39 0.95 -0.31
N VAL A 60 -13.37 0.86 -1.63
CA VAL A 60 -13.74 1.91 -2.59
C VAL A 60 -14.85 1.33 -3.46
N VAL A 61 -15.96 2.06 -3.56
CA VAL A 61 -17.11 1.64 -4.36
C VAL A 61 -17.06 2.40 -5.68
N TYR A 62 -17.07 1.68 -6.80
CA TYR A 62 -17.17 2.21 -8.15
C TYR A 62 -18.36 1.57 -8.86
N ASN A 63 -19.43 2.32 -9.11
CA ASN A 63 -20.69 1.79 -9.62
C ASN A 63 -21.15 0.57 -8.78
N SER A 64 -21.24 -0.62 -9.39
CA SER A 64 -21.56 -1.90 -8.73
C SER A 64 -20.32 -2.69 -8.26
N LEU A 65 -19.11 -2.23 -8.60
CA LEU A 65 -17.85 -2.89 -8.27
C LEU A 65 -17.28 -2.32 -6.97
N THR A 66 -17.12 -3.16 -5.96
CA THR A 66 -16.40 -2.80 -4.73
C THR A 66 -14.97 -3.31 -4.83
N LYS A 67 -13.99 -2.40 -4.86
CA LYS A 67 -12.57 -2.77 -4.77
C LYS A 67 -12.02 -2.42 -3.40
N ARG A 68 -11.13 -3.26 -2.88
CA ARG A 68 -10.42 -3.02 -1.62
C ARG A 68 -8.96 -2.78 -1.97
N TYR A 69 -8.43 -1.63 -1.57
CA TYR A 69 -7.00 -1.38 -1.64
C TYR A 69 -6.37 -1.84 -0.34
N ASP A 70 -5.16 -2.38 -0.45
CA ASP A 70 -4.44 -2.93 0.70
C ASP A 70 -3.97 -1.84 1.64
N ILE A 71 -3.35 -0.80 1.09
CA ILE A 71 -2.89 0.37 1.85
C ILE A 71 -3.29 1.62 1.07
N VAL A 72 -3.84 2.61 1.77
CA VAL A 72 -4.13 3.94 1.24
C VAL A 72 -3.50 4.97 2.16
N VAL A 73 -2.81 5.96 1.60
CA VAL A 73 -2.26 7.10 2.32
C VAL A 73 -3.00 8.35 1.89
N ALA A 74 -3.48 9.14 2.86
CA ALA A 74 -4.15 10.41 2.61
C ALA A 74 -3.19 11.61 2.76
N LYS A 75 -3.52 12.69 2.05
CA LYS A 75 -3.01 14.03 2.35
C LYS A 75 -3.76 14.61 3.56
N PRO A 76 -3.24 15.68 4.19
CA PRO A 76 -3.95 16.40 5.25
C PRO A 76 -5.33 16.92 4.83
N ASP A 77 -5.52 17.20 3.54
CA ASP A 77 -6.80 17.63 2.95
C ASP A 77 -7.81 16.48 2.75
N GLY A 78 -7.45 15.24 3.09
CA GLY A 78 -8.28 14.04 2.97
C GLY A 78 -8.27 13.38 1.59
N SER A 79 -7.70 14.02 0.57
CA SER A 79 -7.56 13.40 -0.75
C SER A 79 -6.46 12.33 -0.77
N VAL A 80 -6.56 11.39 -1.70
CA VAL A 80 -5.69 10.21 -1.71
C VAL A 80 -4.32 10.54 -2.31
N LEU A 81 -3.28 10.33 -1.51
CA LEU A 81 -1.90 10.52 -1.92
C LEU A 81 -1.35 9.29 -2.63
N LEU A 82 -1.48 8.13 -2.00
CA LEU A 82 -0.89 6.88 -2.44
C LEU A 82 -1.89 5.75 -2.25
N ALA A 83 -2.02 4.87 -3.23
CA ALA A 83 -2.67 3.58 -3.07
C ALA A 83 -1.70 2.45 -3.42
N VAL A 84 -1.62 1.45 -2.55
CA VAL A 84 -0.74 0.30 -2.69
C VAL A 84 -1.59 -0.96 -2.82
N GLU A 85 -1.23 -1.80 -3.78
CA GLU A 85 -1.67 -3.18 -3.90
C GLU A 85 -0.48 -4.10 -3.61
N CYS A 86 -0.66 -4.97 -2.62
CA CYS A 86 0.32 -5.97 -2.22
C CYS A 86 -0.04 -7.33 -2.80
N LYS A 87 0.96 -8.10 -3.22
CA LYS A 87 0.81 -9.50 -3.64
C LYS A 87 1.78 -10.37 -2.85
N ALA A 88 1.51 -11.67 -2.79
CA ALA A 88 2.49 -12.63 -2.27
C ALA A 88 3.73 -12.70 -3.19
N GLU A 89 4.89 -13.01 -2.63
CA GLU A 89 6.17 -13.14 -3.35
C GLU A 89 6.20 -14.17 -4.48
N SER A 90 5.24 -15.08 -4.51
CA SER A 90 5.08 -16.07 -5.58
C SER A 90 4.28 -15.56 -6.78
N ILE A 91 3.70 -14.36 -6.68
CA ILE A 91 2.85 -13.77 -7.73
C ILE A 91 3.67 -12.76 -8.52
N GLU A 92 3.85 -13.05 -9.80
CA GLU A 92 4.56 -12.19 -10.75
C GLU A 92 3.74 -10.92 -11.04
N ILE A 93 4.44 -9.77 -11.11
CA ILE A 93 3.84 -8.51 -11.54
C ILE A 93 3.87 -8.46 -13.06
N ASN A 94 2.69 -8.30 -13.68
CA ASN A 94 2.57 -8.16 -15.13
C ASN A 94 1.79 -6.91 -15.54
N GLU A 95 1.91 -6.55 -16.82
CA GLU A 95 1.26 -5.37 -17.41
C GLU A 95 -0.27 -5.37 -17.27
N ASN A 96 -0.91 -6.54 -17.31
CA ASN A 96 -2.36 -6.63 -17.10
C ASN A 96 -2.76 -6.19 -15.69
N THR A 97 -1.97 -6.55 -14.68
CA THR A 97 -2.22 -6.17 -13.28
C THR A 97 -2.03 -4.67 -13.09
N LEU A 98 -1.02 -4.08 -13.75
CA LEU A 98 -0.78 -2.64 -13.75
C LEU A 98 -1.90 -1.87 -14.44
N HIS A 99 -2.34 -2.33 -15.60
CA HIS A 99 -3.43 -1.71 -16.34
C HIS A 99 -4.74 -1.74 -15.54
N GLN A 100 -5.05 -2.88 -14.91
CA GLN A 100 -6.17 -2.97 -13.99
C GLN A 100 -6.04 -1.98 -12.83
N LEU A 101 -4.90 -1.91 -12.16
CA LEU A 101 -4.68 -0.98 -11.04
C LEU A 101 -4.91 0.48 -11.47
N ALA A 102 -4.36 0.89 -12.61
CA ALA A 102 -4.53 2.23 -13.17
C ALA A 102 -6.01 2.52 -13.54
N MET A 103 -6.72 1.56 -14.13
CA MET A 103 -8.15 1.70 -14.46
C MET A 103 -9.01 1.92 -13.21
N TYR A 104 -8.81 1.13 -12.16
CA TYR A 104 -9.57 1.27 -10.92
C TYR A 104 -9.26 2.57 -10.17
N ASN A 105 -8.07 3.15 -10.37
CA ASN A 105 -7.68 4.39 -9.71
C ASN A 105 -8.36 5.65 -10.26
N ARG A 106 -9.07 5.58 -11.40
CA ARG A 106 -9.73 6.76 -12.00
C ARG A 106 -10.65 7.51 -11.02
N GLU A 107 -11.30 6.78 -10.11
CA GLU A 107 -12.16 7.34 -9.07
C GLU A 107 -11.42 7.70 -7.78
N LEU A 108 -10.46 6.85 -7.38
CA LEU A 108 -9.70 7.10 -6.16
C LEU A 108 -8.79 8.31 -6.30
N GLN A 109 -8.38 8.63 -7.54
CA GLN A 109 -7.53 9.75 -7.91
C GLN A 109 -6.25 9.82 -7.07
N ALA A 110 -5.67 8.65 -6.75
CA ALA A 110 -4.42 8.61 -6.01
C ALA A 110 -3.29 9.18 -6.86
N LYS A 111 -2.54 10.14 -6.31
CA LYS A 111 -1.38 10.75 -6.98
C LYS A 111 -0.29 9.73 -7.32
N TYR A 112 -0.14 8.72 -6.46
CA TYR A 112 0.78 7.61 -6.63
C TYR A 112 0.06 6.27 -6.52
N LEU A 113 0.46 5.33 -7.36
CA LEU A 113 0.04 3.93 -7.31
C LEU A 113 1.27 3.06 -7.15
N VAL A 114 1.16 2.04 -6.30
CA VAL A 114 2.18 1.02 -6.15
C VAL A 114 1.58 -0.37 -6.29
N LEU A 115 2.30 -1.22 -7.02
CA LEU A 115 2.15 -2.65 -6.96
C LEU A 115 3.45 -3.24 -6.41
N TYR A 116 3.34 -4.03 -5.34
CA TYR A 116 4.49 -4.61 -4.66
C TYR A 116 4.23 -6.08 -4.29
N ASN A 117 5.13 -6.98 -4.66
CA ASN A 117 5.00 -8.41 -4.34
C ASN A 117 6.01 -8.90 -3.29
N GLY A 118 6.81 -8.01 -2.68
CA GLY A 118 7.90 -8.40 -1.76
C GLY A 118 9.28 -8.43 -2.42
N LYS A 119 9.36 -8.57 -3.75
CA LYS A 119 10.62 -8.62 -4.51
C LYS A 119 10.73 -7.49 -5.52
N GLU A 120 9.61 -7.20 -6.17
CA GLU A 120 9.51 -6.21 -7.23
C GLU A 120 8.51 -5.13 -6.83
N GLN A 121 8.86 -3.90 -7.17
CA GLN A 121 8.03 -2.73 -6.99
C GLN A 121 7.82 -2.05 -8.34
N VAL A 122 6.57 -1.73 -8.64
CA VAL A 122 6.22 -0.81 -9.72
C VAL A 122 5.55 0.40 -9.12
N VAL A 123 6.12 1.58 -9.37
CA VAL A 123 5.58 2.87 -8.92
C VAL A 123 5.07 3.63 -10.12
N LEU A 124 3.82 4.08 -10.06
CA LEU A 124 3.22 4.93 -11.06
C LEU A 124 2.83 6.27 -10.43
N LYS A 125 3.16 7.37 -11.10
CA LYS A 125 2.81 8.73 -10.71
C LYS A 125 1.80 9.31 -11.70
N GLN A 126 0.75 9.90 -11.18
CA GLN A 126 -0.26 10.59 -11.99
C GLN A 126 0.37 11.76 -12.76
N ASN A 127 0.06 11.85 -14.05
CA ASN A 127 0.42 12.95 -14.94
C ASN A 127 -0.79 13.35 -15.80
N LYS A 128 -1.37 14.52 -15.54
CA LYS A 128 -2.60 15.03 -16.19
C LYS A 128 -3.75 14.01 -16.15
N LEU A 129 -3.86 13.15 -17.17
CA LEU A 129 -4.90 12.12 -17.32
C LEU A 129 -4.35 10.69 -17.31
N ASP A 130 -3.03 10.52 -17.27
CA ASP A 130 -2.33 9.24 -17.37
C ASP A 130 -1.44 8.97 -16.16
N TYR A 131 -0.76 7.83 -16.17
CA TYR A 131 0.21 7.42 -15.18
C TYR A 131 1.56 7.15 -15.84
N LEU A 132 2.62 7.73 -15.28
CA LEU A 132 3.99 7.48 -15.71
C LEU A 132 4.71 6.64 -14.67
N ARG A 133 5.46 5.63 -15.13
CA ARG A 133 6.31 4.83 -14.26
C ARG A 133 7.47 5.69 -13.75
N ILE A 134 7.73 5.61 -12.44
CA ILE A 134 8.89 6.22 -11.79
C ILE A 134 9.67 5.13 -11.06
N GLU A 135 10.93 5.40 -10.72
CA GLU A 135 11.82 4.42 -10.09
C GLU A 135 11.39 4.10 -8.65
N GLU A 136 11.12 5.13 -7.87
CA GLU A 136 10.79 4.99 -6.44
C GLU A 136 9.81 6.05 -5.95
N LEU A 137 9.23 5.79 -4.78
CA LEU A 137 8.40 6.78 -4.09
C LEU A 137 9.31 7.83 -3.41
N PRO A 138 9.01 9.14 -3.55
CA PRO A 138 9.69 10.16 -2.77
C PRO A 138 9.21 10.12 -1.31
N SER A 139 9.91 10.83 -0.42
CA SER A 139 9.52 10.92 0.99
C SER A 139 8.12 11.53 1.16
N TYR A 140 7.46 11.28 2.31
CA TYR A 140 6.14 11.85 2.59
C TYR A 140 6.12 13.38 2.42
N LYS A 141 7.17 14.06 2.91
CA LYS A 141 7.32 15.51 2.81
C LYS A 141 7.36 15.98 1.35
N GLU A 142 8.10 15.30 0.49
CA GLU A 142 8.21 15.67 -0.93
C GLU A 142 6.92 15.36 -1.70
N MET A 143 6.26 14.24 -1.37
CA MET A 143 4.99 13.84 -1.97
C MET A 143 3.89 14.88 -1.76
N ILE A 144 3.81 15.44 -0.53
CA ILE A 144 2.83 16.46 -0.16
C ILE A 144 3.26 17.89 -0.56
N ALA A 145 4.55 18.17 -0.71
CA ALA A 145 5.05 19.50 -1.09
C ALA A 145 4.92 19.80 -2.59
N SER A 146 4.82 18.77 -3.44
CA SER A 146 4.71 18.91 -4.89
C SER A 146 3.29 19.32 -5.34
N VAL A 147 2.74 20.38 -4.74
CA VAL A 147 1.46 21.03 -5.12
C VAL A 147 1.76 22.24 -5.99
#